data_AF-A0A2D5A6W6-F1
#
_entry.id   AF-A0A2D5A6W6-F1
#
_cell.length_a   1.000
_cell.length_b   1.000
_cell.length_c   1.000
_cell.angle_alpha   90.00
_cell.angle_beta   90.00
_cell.angle_gamma   90.00
#
_symmetry.space_group_name_H-M   'P 1'
#
loop_
_entity.id
_entity.type
_entity.pdbx_description
1 polymer ?
#
loop_
_entity_poly.entity_id
_entity_poly.type
_entity_poly.pdbx_seq_one_letter_code
_entity_poly.pdbx_strand_id
1 'polypeptide(L)'
;MARFKIDGDRLKLGSKVIANVHGDRVREGTGSRTLCNIHGDRVREGTGSKVLFNLHRDELRLGTSSSKIATMADVHAAIDGPGGITKAAMWFWFVR
;
A
#
# COMPACT_ATOMS: atom_id res chain seq x y z
N MET A 1 7.81 -1.85 17.95
CA MET A 1 8.62 -1.70 16.71
C MET A 1 7.82 -2.33 15.59
N ALA A 2 7.53 -1.58 14.52
CA ALA A 2 6.82 -2.18 13.40
C ALA A 2 7.74 -3.19 12.71
N ARG A 3 7.19 -4.36 12.37
CA ARG A 3 7.94 -5.41 11.67
C ARG A 3 8.28 -4.98 10.24
N PHE A 4 7.47 -4.08 9.69
CA PHE A 4 7.59 -3.53 8.35
C PHE A 4 8.06 -2.07 8.43
N LYS A 5 8.94 -1.66 7.52
CA LYS A 5 9.43 -0.28 7.43
C LYS A 5 9.51 0.17 5.97
N ILE A 6 9.11 1.40 5.71
CA ILE A 6 9.40 2.10 4.46
C ILE A 6 10.76 2.78 4.57
N ASP A 7 11.63 2.46 3.61
CA ASP A 7 12.99 2.96 3.48
C ASP A 7 13.17 3.46 2.05
N GLY A 8 12.97 4.77 1.85
CA GLY A 8 12.88 5.37 0.53
C GLY A 8 11.65 4.85 -0.24
N ASP A 9 11.91 4.22 -1.37
CA ASP A 9 10.92 3.61 -2.26
C ASP A 9 10.60 2.14 -1.91
N ARG A 10 11.19 1.59 -0.84
CA ARG A 10 11.12 0.15 -0.53
C ARG A 10 10.37 -0.14 0.76
N LEU A 11 9.54 -1.18 0.72
CA LEU A 11 9.01 -1.83 1.91
C LEU A 11 9.95 -2.95 2.34
N LYS A 12 10.41 -2.88 3.58
CA LYS A 12 11.34 -3.84 4.17
C LYS A 12 10.71 -4.59 5.32
N LEU A 13 11.00 -5.89 5.37
CA LEU A 13 10.77 -6.77 6.52
C LEU A 13 12.14 -7.12 7.10
N GLY A 14 12.57 -6.38 8.13
CA GLY A 14 13.96 -6.40 8.57
C GLY A 14 14.92 -5.92 7.47
N SER A 15 15.87 -6.75 7.07
CA SER A 15 16.80 -6.46 5.97
C SER A 15 16.26 -6.78 4.58
N LYS A 16 15.18 -7.58 4.48
CA LYS A 16 14.63 -8.05 3.19
C LYS A 16 13.70 -7.00 2.59
N VAL A 17 13.89 -6.69 1.30
CA VAL A 17 12.94 -5.88 0.51
C VAL A 17 11.83 -6.79 0.00
N ILE A 18 10.59 -6.46 0.33
CA ILE A 18 9.41 -7.26 -0.07
C ILE A 18 8.50 -6.52 -1.06
N ALA A 19 8.64 -5.20 -1.18
CA ALA A 19 8.06 -4.42 -2.25
C ALA A 19 8.89 -3.17 -2.55
N ASN A 20 8.70 -2.65 -3.76
CA ASN A 20 9.25 -1.37 -4.19
C ASN A 20 8.19 -0.51 -4.87
N VAL A 21 8.39 0.81 -4.87
CA VAL A 21 7.53 1.80 -5.51
C VAL A 21 8.26 2.35 -6.72
N HIS A 22 7.56 2.43 -7.85
CA HIS A 22 8.08 3.09 -9.03
C HIS A 22 6.97 3.85 -9.75
N GLY A 23 7.04 5.18 -9.68
CA GLY A 23 5.95 6.05 -10.10
C GLY A 23 4.70 5.78 -9.26
N ASP A 24 3.61 5.45 -9.93
CA ASP A 24 2.31 5.13 -9.34
C ASP A 24 2.15 3.65 -8.96
N ARG A 25 3.17 2.81 -9.17
CA ARG A 25 3.07 1.36 -9.03
C ARG A 25 3.78 0.84 -7.79
N VAL A 26 3.13 -0.08 -7.09
CA VAL A 26 3.77 -0.93 -6.08
C VAL A 26 4.09 -2.28 -6.73
N ARG A 27 5.34 -2.71 -6.58
CA ARG A 27 5.91 -3.90 -7.22
C ARG A 27 6.40 -4.90 -6.18
N GLU A 28 6.45 -6.16 -6.56
CA GLU A 28 6.89 -7.27 -5.73
C GLU A 28 8.42 -7.29 -5.56
N GLY A 29 8.89 -7.40 -4.31
CA GLY A 29 10.31 -7.50 -3.96
C GLY A 29 11.14 -6.36 -4.54
N THR A 30 12.22 -6.71 -5.22
CA THR A 30 13.08 -5.80 -6.00
C THR A 30 12.80 -5.87 -7.51
N GLY A 31 11.80 -6.63 -7.93
CA GLY A 31 11.49 -6.88 -9.34
C GLY A 31 10.57 -5.81 -9.96
N SER A 32 10.17 -6.07 -11.21
CA SER A 32 9.30 -5.19 -12.01
C SER A 32 7.82 -5.58 -12.00
N ARG A 33 7.47 -6.75 -11.41
CA ARG A 33 6.09 -7.23 -11.37
C ARG A 33 5.23 -6.29 -10.54
N THR A 34 4.22 -5.70 -11.16
CA THR A 34 3.31 -4.75 -10.51
C THR A 34 2.19 -5.50 -9.80
N LEU A 35 2.03 -5.22 -8.50
CA LEU A 35 0.96 -5.77 -7.66
C LEU A 35 -0.27 -4.86 -7.68
N CYS A 36 -0.04 -3.55 -7.64
CA CYS A 36 -1.09 -2.55 -7.77
C CYS A 36 -0.57 -1.23 -8.33
N ASN A 37 -1.51 -0.43 -8.84
CA ASN A 37 -1.28 0.95 -9.25
C ASN A 37 -2.17 1.91 -8.45
N ILE A 38 -1.71 3.14 -8.30
CA ILE A 38 -2.34 4.18 -7.52
C ILE A 38 -2.83 5.25 -8.48
N HIS A 39 -4.11 5.58 -8.40
CA HIS A 39 -4.69 6.62 -9.24
C HIS A 39 -5.64 7.50 -8.43
N GLY A 40 -5.14 8.68 -8.06
CA GLY A 40 -5.83 9.58 -7.14
C GLY A 40 -5.92 8.95 -5.74
N ASP A 41 -7.15 8.82 -5.26
CA ASP A 41 -7.50 8.21 -3.98
C ASP A 41 -7.71 6.69 -4.05
N ARG A 42 -7.48 6.06 -5.22
CA ARG A 42 -7.76 4.65 -5.45
C ARG A 42 -6.51 3.81 -5.64
N VAL A 43 -6.51 2.62 -5.08
CA VAL A 43 -5.54 1.56 -5.36
C VAL A 43 -6.21 0.49 -6.20
N ARG A 44 -5.57 0.14 -7.32
CA ARG A 44 -6.10 -0.75 -8.35
C ARG A 44 -5.21 -1.97 -8.55
N GLU A 45 -5.80 -3.09 -8.93
CA GLU A 45 -5.11 -4.37 -9.11
C GLU A 45 -4.16 -4.36 -10.32
N GLY A 46 -2.92 -4.79 -10.10
CA GLY A 46 -1.88 -4.87 -11.13
C GLY A 46 -1.71 -3.56 -11.89
N THR A 47 -1.81 -3.64 -13.21
CA THR A 47 -1.81 -2.48 -14.13
C THR A 47 -3.21 -2.12 -14.64
N GLY A 48 -4.26 -2.78 -14.14
CA GLY A 48 -5.63 -2.60 -14.59
C GLY A 48 -6.39 -1.51 -13.83
N SER A 49 -7.71 -1.45 -14.09
CA SER A 49 -8.62 -0.44 -13.54
C SER A 49 -9.47 -0.92 -12.36
N LYS A 50 -9.41 -2.22 -12.01
CA LYS A 50 -10.18 -2.79 -10.91
C LYS A 50 -9.70 -2.24 -9.58
N VAL A 51 -10.57 -1.52 -8.87
CA VAL A 51 -10.26 -0.88 -7.59
C VAL A 51 -10.28 -1.93 -6.48
N LEU A 52 -9.18 -2.05 -5.74
CA LEU A 52 -9.06 -2.89 -4.56
C LEU A 52 -9.59 -2.17 -3.32
N PHE A 53 -9.17 -0.92 -3.14
CA PHE A 53 -9.68 -0.02 -2.11
C PHE A 53 -9.50 1.45 -2.52
N ASN A 54 -10.23 2.32 -1.83
CA ASN A 54 -10.05 3.77 -1.89
C ASN A 54 -9.70 4.33 -0.50
N LEU A 55 -8.96 5.43 -0.49
CA LEU A 55 -8.64 6.19 0.71
C LEU A 55 -9.52 7.43 0.76
N HIS A 56 -10.44 7.49 1.72
CA HIS A 56 -11.31 8.63 1.91
C HIS A 56 -11.14 9.22 3.30
N ARG A 57 -10.60 10.44 3.38
CA ARG A 57 -10.06 11.02 4.61
C ARG A 57 -8.99 10.08 5.18
N ASP A 58 -9.25 9.47 6.32
CA ASP A 58 -8.34 8.53 6.97
C ASP A 58 -8.84 7.07 6.92
N GLU A 59 -9.89 6.79 6.15
CA GLU A 59 -10.48 5.46 6.05
C GLU A 59 -10.09 4.78 4.74
N LEU A 60 -9.58 3.55 4.84
CA LEU A 60 -9.45 2.65 3.71
C LEU A 60 -10.81 1.95 3.53
N ARG A 61 -11.39 2.04 2.34
CA ARG A 61 -12.71 1.48 2.02
C ARG A 61 -12.62 0.51 0.85
N LEU A 62 -13.31 -0.62 0.95
CA LEU A 62 -13.22 -1.71 -0.03
C LEU A 62 -13.77 -1.31 -1.40
N GLY A 63 -13.02 -1.59 -2.46
CA GLY A 63 -13.39 -1.29 -3.83
C GLY A 63 -13.77 0.18 -4.00
N THR A 64 -14.97 0.42 -4.56
CA THR A 64 -15.55 1.75 -4.74
C THR A 64 -16.69 2.04 -3.75
N SER A 65 -16.93 1.17 -2.76
CA SER A 65 -18.00 1.35 -1.79
C SER A 65 -17.57 2.20 -0.60
N SER A 66 -18.49 2.42 0.35
CA SER A 66 -18.25 3.09 1.63
C SER A 66 -17.83 2.13 2.76
N SER A 67 -17.67 0.84 2.47
CA SER A 67 -17.36 -0.18 3.48
C SER A 67 -15.92 -0.07 3.98
N LYS A 68 -15.73 0.42 5.21
CA LYS A 68 -14.41 0.56 5.85
C LYS A 68 -13.75 -0.81 6.10
N ILE A 69 -12.47 -0.90 5.78
CA ILE A 69 -11.61 -2.08 6.06
C ILE A 69 -10.51 -1.79 7.09
N ALA A 70 -10.05 -0.55 7.18
CA ALA A 70 -9.04 -0.09 8.13
C ALA A 70 -8.98 1.44 8.14
N THR A 71 -8.18 1.99 9.05
CA THR A 71 -7.83 3.40 9.08
C THR A 71 -6.34 3.61 8.75
N MET A 72 -5.97 4.84 8.39
CA MET A 72 -4.56 5.21 8.23
C MET A 72 -3.79 5.08 9.54
N ALA A 73 -4.44 5.20 10.70
CA ALA A 73 -3.81 4.93 11.99
C ALA A 73 -3.38 3.46 12.11
N ASP A 74 -4.21 2.51 11.68
CA ASP A 74 -3.87 1.07 11.65
C ASP A 74 -2.68 0.81 10.71
N VAL A 75 -2.69 1.45 9.54
CA VAL A 75 -1.60 1.39 8.56
C VAL A 75 -0.30 1.96 9.14
N HIS A 76 -0.38 3.07 9.87
CA HIS A 76 0.77 3.71 10.50
C HIS A 76 1.32 2.94 11.68
N ALA A 77 0.47 2.25 12.45
CA ALA A 77 0.91 1.36 13.51
C ALA A 77 1.61 0.10 12.97
N ALA A 78 1.20 -0.37 11.79
CA ALA A 78 1.71 -1.60 11.20
C ALA A 78 3.01 -1.45 10.38
N ILE A 79 3.23 -0.29 9.77
CA ILE A 79 4.39 -0.01 8.91
C ILE A 79 5.06 1.26 9.43
N ASP A 80 6.34 1.20 9.78
CA ASP A 80 7.12 2.38 10.15
C ASP A 80 7.52 3.18 8.91
N GLY A 81 7.62 4.51 9.05
CA GLY A 81 8.06 5.41 7.97
C GLY A 81 6.95 6.19 7.28
N PRO A 82 7.31 7.14 6.40
CA PRO A 82 6.35 8.04 5.76
C PRO A 82 5.53 7.32 4.68
N GLY A 83 4.40 7.92 4.31
CA GLY A 83 3.62 7.51 3.14
C GLY A 83 2.12 7.55 3.40
N GLY A 84 1.38 8.07 2.42
CA GLY A 84 -0.09 8.09 2.42
C GLY A 84 -0.66 6.83 1.76
N ILE A 85 -1.41 7.02 0.67
CA ILE A 85 -2.05 5.91 -0.05
C ILE A 85 -1.07 4.82 -0.52
N THR A 86 0.18 5.15 -0.83
CA THR A 86 1.21 4.16 -1.18
C THR A 86 1.52 3.22 -0.01
N LYS A 87 1.59 3.76 1.22
CA LYS A 87 1.78 2.96 2.43
C LYS A 87 0.55 2.11 2.72
N ALA A 88 -0.65 2.64 2.49
CA ALA A 88 -1.89 1.87 2.56
C ALA A 88 -1.92 0.72 1.53
N ALA A 89 -1.41 0.95 0.32
CA ALA A 89 -1.33 -0.07 -0.73
C ALA A 89 -0.40 -1.22 -0.32
N MET A 90 0.74 -0.89 0.25
CA MET A 90 1.69 -1.83 0.83
C MET A 90 1.09 -2.62 2.01
N TRP A 91 0.38 -1.94 2.91
CA TRP A 91 -0.32 -2.58 4.02
C TRP A 91 -1.36 -3.59 3.54
N PHE A 92 -2.16 -3.22 2.55
CA PHE A 92 -3.20 -4.08 1.99
C PHE A 92 -2.66 -5.41 1.42
N TRP A 93 -1.46 -5.39 0.81
CA TRP A 93 -0.89 -6.57 0.16
C TRP A 93 -0.02 -7.45 1.07
N PHE A 94 0.66 -6.86 2.05
CA PHE A 94 1.71 -7.58 2.81
C PHE A 94 1.43 -7.72 4.31
N VAL A 95 0.44 -7.01 4.83
CA VAL A 95 0.13 -6.98 6.27
C VAL A 95 -1.26 -7.47 6.57
N ARG A 96 -2.26 -7.00 5.82
CA ARG A 96 -3.67 -7.36 5.99
C ARG A 96 -3.92 -8.85 5.75
#